data_AF-A0A6A7Z1G0-F1
#
_entry.id   AF-A0A6A7Z1G0-F1
#
_cell.length_a   1.000
_cell.length_b   1.000
_cell.length_c   1.000
_cell.angle_alpha   90.00
_cell.angle_beta   90.00
_cell.angle_gamma   90.00
#
_symmetry.space_group_name_H-M   'P 1'
#
loop_
_entity.id
_entity.type
_entity.pdbx_description
1 polymer ?
#
loop_
_entity_poly.entity_id
_entity_poly.type
_entity_poly.pdbx_seq_one_letter_code
_entity_poly.pdbx_strand_id
1 'polypeptide(L)'
;DEGVRLLPMVKTLLQQEADIEFFLRNSGHGTGTLRIAATAPYYILDLVKAFRERLPQIVVSVDIGNSQQVLEALDEYRVDIAASSQLLEDP
;
A
#
# COMPACT_ATOMS: atom_id res chain seq x y z
N ASP A 1 22.06 11.69 40.99
CA ASP A 1 20.65 11.25 41.17
C ASP A 1 19.82 11.36 39.91
N GLU A 2 19.74 12.53 39.26
CA GLU A 2 18.99 12.71 38.01
C GLU A 2 19.38 11.70 36.91
N GLY A 3 20.68 11.50 36.65
CA GLY A 3 21.13 10.51 35.65
C GLY A 3 20.77 9.06 35.96
N VAL A 4 20.65 8.70 37.24
CA VAL A 4 20.23 7.35 37.68
C VAL A 4 18.73 7.16 37.44
N ARG A 5 17.93 8.23 37.59
CA ARG A 5 16.49 8.22 37.28
C ARG A 5 16.21 8.28 35.79
N LEU A 6 17.06 8.94 35.01
CA LEU A 6 16.93 9.06 33.55
C LEU A 6 17.26 7.76 32.81
N LEU A 7 18.29 7.03 33.27
CA LEU A 7 18.74 5.80 32.62
C LEU A 7 17.62 4.75 32.37
N PRO A 8 16.75 4.40 33.34
CA PRO A 8 15.65 3.46 33.07
C PRO A 8 14.65 3.99 32.04
N MET A 9 14.37 5.30 32.01
CA MET A 9 13.46 5.90 31.02
C MET A 9 14.02 5.80 29.60
N VAL A 10 15.32 6.08 29.43
CA VAL A 10 16.00 5.95 28.14
C VAL A 10 16.03 4.48 27.69
N LYS A 11 16.27 3.53 28.61
CA LYS A 11 16.22 2.10 28.29
C LYS A 11 14.83 1.67 27.79
N THR A 12 13.76 2.16 28.43
CA THR A 12 12.40 1.88 27.97
C THR A 12 12.16 2.46 26.57
N LEU A 13 12.61 3.68 26.30
CA LEU A 13 12.46 4.31 24.98
C LEU A 13 13.18 3.50 23.89
N LEU A 14 14.43 3.10 24.14
CA LEU A 14 15.21 2.29 23.19
C LEU A 14 14.58 0.91 22.95
N GLN A 15 13.99 0.30 23.99
CA GLN A 15 13.26 -0.94 23.83
C GLN A 15 12.03 -0.75 22.93
N GLN A 16 11.25 0.31 23.15
CA GLN A 16 10.09 0.62 22.33
C GLN A 16 10.48 0.88 20.86
N GLU A 17 11.59 1.59 20.62
CA GLU A 17 12.14 1.79 19.28
C GLU A 17 12.46 0.46 18.59
N ALA A 18 13.16 -0.44 19.28
CA ALA A 18 13.51 -1.75 18.74
C ALA A 18 12.26 -2.61 18.45
N ASP A 19 11.25 -2.57 19.32
CA ASP A 19 10.00 -3.29 19.13
C ASP A 19 9.23 -2.76 17.90
N ILE A 20 9.20 -1.44 17.70
CA ILE A 20 8.59 -0.80 16.52
C ILE A 20 9.34 -1.18 15.25
N GLU A 21 10.68 -1.12 15.27
CA GLU A 21 11.51 -1.52 14.12
C GLU A 21 11.26 -2.98 13.74
N PHE A 22 11.24 -3.87 14.73
CA PHE A 22 10.96 -5.28 14.52
C PHE A 22 9.57 -5.49 13.92
N PHE A 23 8.56 -4.78 14.43
CA PHE A 23 7.22 -4.83 13.86
C PHE A 23 7.21 -4.37 12.40
N LEU A 24 7.84 -3.23 12.07
CA LEU A 24 7.87 -2.69 10.70
C LEU A 24 8.59 -3.60 9.71
N ARG A 25 9.71 -4.20 10.11
CA ARG A 25 10.44 -5.19 9.29
C ARG A 25 9.59 -6.41 8.98
N ASN A 26 8.67 -6.75 9.88
CA ASN A 26 7.88 -7.97 9.80
C ASN A 26 6.47 -7.72 9.26
N SER A 27 5.97 -6.49 9.25
CA SER A 27 4.62 -6.13 8.80
C SER A 27 4.47 -6.03 7.27
N GLY A 28 5.58 -6.02 6.51
CA GLY A 28 5.58 -5.81 5.05
C GLY A 28 5.71 -7.07 4.19
N HIS A 29 5.92 -8.25 4.77
CA HIS A 29 6.21 -9.45 3.98
C HIS A 29 4.93 -10.15 3.53
N GLY A 30 4.50 -9.85 2.30
CA GLY A 30 3.46 -10.61 1.63
C GLY A 30 2.08 -10.46 2.28
N THR A 31 1.70 -9.32 2.79
CA THR A 31 0.30 -9.10 3.16
C THR A 31 -0.03 -7.65 2.88
N GLY A 32 -1.19 -7.39 2.28
CA GLY A 32 -1.59 -6.04 1.91
C GLY A 32 -2.74 -6.05 0.93
N THR A 33 -3.13 -4.85 0.49
CA THR A 33 -4.16 -4.67 -0.54
C THR A 33 -3.55 -3.89 -1.70
N LEU A 34 -3.67 -4.42 -2.91
CA LEU A 34 -3.45 -3.70 -4.16
C LEU A 34 -4.79 -3.15 -4.64
N ARG A 35 -4.93 -1.83 -4.64
CA ARG A 35 -6.14 -1.11 -5.04
C ARG A 35 -5.99 -0.64 -6.48
N ILE A 36 -6.87 -1.11 -7.36
CA ILE A 36 -6.84 -0.78 -8.80
C ILE A 36 -8.13 -0.04 -9.15
N ALA A 37 -8.03 1.11 -9.83
CA ALA A 37 -9.16 1.71 -10.53
C ALA A 37 -9.02 1.45 -12.03
N ALA A 38 -10.11 1.11 -12.72
CA ALA A 38 -10.10 0.92 -14.17
C ALA A 38 -11.31 1.52 -14.86
N THR A 39 -11.13 2.00 -16.10
CA THR A 39 -12.27 2.46 -16.93
C THR A 39 -13.12 1.32 -17.45
N ALA A 40 -12.53 0.13 -17.58
CA ALA A 40 -13.22 -1.10 -17.89
C ALA A 40 -12.43 -2.31 -17.39
N PRO A 41 -13.10 -3.40 -16.98
CA PRO A 41 -12.41 -4.55 -16.41
C PRO A 41 -11.62 -5.36 -17.44
N TYR A 42 -12.07 -5.44 -18.70
CA TYR A 42 -11.63 -6.47 -19.64
C TYR A 42 -10.11 -6.49 -19.91
N TYR A 43 -9.44 -5.34 -19.90
CA TYR A 43 -7.99 -5.26 -20.18
C TYR A 43 -7.11 -5.47 -18.93
N ILE A 44 -7.67 -5.53 -17.73
CA ILE A 44 -6.92 -5.80 -16.49
C ILE A 44 -7.13 -7.20 -15.93
N LEU A 45 -8.20 -7.92 -16.31
CA LEU A 45 -8.56 -9.18 -15.66
C LEU A 45 -7.44 -10.24 -15.73
N ASP A 46 -6.76 -10.38 -16.87
CA ASP A 46 -5.66 -11.33 -17.02
C ASP A 46 -4.45 -10.96 -16.15
N LEU A 47 -4.16 -9.66 -16.01
CA LEU A 47 -3.10 -9.17 -15.14
C LEU A 47 -3.44 -9.39 -13.67
N VAL A 48 -4.69 -9.10 -13.27
CA VAL A 48 -5.19 -9.36 -11.91
C VAL A 48 -5.12 -10.84 -11.58
N LYS A 49 -5.51 -11.72 -12.52
CA LYS A 49 -5.41 -13.17 -12.35
C LYS A 49 -3.96 -13.59 -12.12
N ALA A 50 -3.05 -13.21 -13.00
CA ALA A 50 -1.63 -13.56 -12.89
C ALA A 50 -1.01 -13.04 -11.58
N PHE A 51 -1.40 -11.84 -11.15
CA PHE A 51 -0.95 -11.26 -9.89
C PHE A 51 -1.42 -12.09 -8.69
N ARG A 52 -2.72 -12.43 -8.64
CA ARG A 52 -3.29 -13.25 -7.56
C ARG A 52 -2.70 -14.66 -7.50
N GLU A 53 -2.36 -15.25 -8.65
CA GLU A 53 -1.69 -16.56 -8.70
C GLU A 53 -0.26 -16.49 -8.14
N ARG A 54 0.46 -15.41 -8.42
CA ARG A 54 1.85 -15.22 -7.97
C ARG A 54 1.96 -14.75 -6.51
N LEU A 55 0.98 -13.98 -6.04
CA LEU A 55 0.95 -13.36 -4.71
C LEU A 55 -0.43 -13.58 -4.05
N PRO A 56 -0.84 -14.83 -3.77
CA PRO A 56 -2.16 -15.17 -3.23
C PRO A 56 -2.51 -14.51 -1.89
N GLN A 57 -1.49 -14.09 -1.15
CA GLN A 57 -1.57 -13.45 0.15
C GLN A 57 -1.87 -11.94 0.08
N ILE A 58 -1.84 -11.34 -1.12
CA ILE A 58 -2.22 -9.94 -1.36
C ILE A 58 -3.67 -9.88 -1.82
N VAL A 59 -4.48 -9.06 -1.14
CA VAL A 59 -5.84 -8.76 -1.57
C VAL A 59 -5.78 -7.83 -2.78
N VAL A 60 -6.53 -8.11 -3.83
CA VAL A 60 -6.69 -7.20 -4.97
C VAL A 60 -8.12 -6.67 -4.97
N SER A 61 -8.29 -5.36 -4.88
CA SER A 61 -9.57 -4.68 -5.09
C SER A 61 -9.56 -3.95 -6.42
N VAL A 62 -10.71 -3.97 -7.11
CA VAL A 62 -10.88 -3.34 -8.42
C VAL A 62 -12.14 -2.50 -8.39
N ASP A 63 -11.98 -1.20 -8.58
CA ASP A 63 -13.08 -0.24 -8.73
C ASP A 63 -13.22 0.20 -10.18
N ILE A 64 -14.45 0.22 -10.68
CA ILE A 64 -14.73 0.64 -12.06
C ILE A 64 -15.36 2.04 -12.05
N GLY A 65 -14.80 2.95 -12.84
CA GLY A 65 -15.27 4.33 -12.95
C GLY A 65 -15.05 4.89 -14.36
N ASN A 66 -15.51 6.11 -14.62
CA ASN A 66 -15.11 6.82 -15.83
C ASN A 66 -13.65 7.30 -15.72
N SER A 67 -13.08 7.82 -16.81
CA SER A 67 -11.66 8.23 -16.83
C SER A 67 -11.34 9.30 -15.80
N GLN A 68 -12.22 10.28 -15.59
CA GLN A 68 -12.03 11.32 -14.58
C GLN A 68 -11.96 10.72 -13.17
N GLN A 69 -12.90 9.84 -12.81
CA GLN A 69 -12.94 9.19 -11.50
C GLN A 69 -11.71 8.30 -11.25
N VAL A 70 -11.25 7.59 -12.28
CA VAL A 70 -10.08 6.72 -12.21
C VAL A 70 -8.80 7.53 -11.96
N LEU A 71 -8.66 8.68 -12.63
CA LEU A 71 -7.50 9.56 -12.48
C LEU A 71 -7.53 10.32 -11.15
N GLU A 72 -8.69 10.84 -10.75
CA GLU A 72 -8.88 11.49 -9.45
C GLU A 72 -8.58 10.52 -8.29
N ALA A 73 -8.99 9.26 -8.40
CA ALA A 73 -8.66 8.25 -7.40
C ALA A 73 -7.15 7.98 -7.29
N LEU A 74 -6.39 8.13 -8.39
CA LEU A 74 -4.94 8.01 -8.38
C LEU A 74 -4.28 9.24 -7.76
N ASP A 75 -4.72 10.44 -8.16
CA ASP A 75 -4.20 11.73 -7.68
C ASP A 75 -4.44 11.92 -6.17
N GLU A 76 -5.57 11.43 -5.68
CA GLU A 76 -5.93 11.44 -4.25
C GLU A 76 -5.39 10.23 -3.46
N TYR A 77 -4.55 9.38 -4.07
CA TYR A 77 -3.98 8.17 -3.45
C TYR A 77 -5.03 7.16 -2.92
N ARG A 78 -6.27 7.23 -3.43
CA ARG A 78 -7.34 6.27 -3.11
C ARG A 78 -7.10 4.91 -3.74
N VAL A 79 -6.38 4.86 -4.87
CA VAL A 79 -5.89 3.63 -5.50
C VAL A 79 -4.38 3.68 -5.71
N ASP A 80 -3.78 2.51 -5.90
CA ASP A 80 -2.34 2.36 -6.15
C ASP A 80 -2.03 2.32 -7.65
N ILE A 81 -2.98 1.84 -8.46
CA ILE A 81 -2.85 1.75 -9.93
C ILE A 81 -4.15 2.23 -10.57
N ALA A 82 -4.01 3.04 -11.62
CA ALA A 82 -5.10 3.43 -12.49
C ALA A 82 -4.87 2.84 -13.88
N ALA A 83 -5.91 2.24 -14.46
CA ALA A 83 -5.89 1.73 -15.81
C ALA A 83 -6.98 2.44 -16.63
N SER A 84 -6.59 3.15 -17.68
CA SER A 84 -7.48 3.96 -18.49
C SER A 84 -7.14 3.81 -19.96
N SER A 85 -8.17 3.89 -20.81
CA SER A 85 -8.01 4.00 -22.26
C SER A 85 -7.63 5.41 -22.72
N GLN A 86 -7.73 6.39 -21.82
CA GLN A 86 -7.31 7.76 -22.07
C GLN A 86 -5.82 7.91 -21.76
N LEU A 87 -5.04 8.29 -22.77
CA LEU A 87 -3.64 8.66 -22.57
C LEU A 87 -3.60 10.03 -21.88
N LEU A 88 -2.89 10.12 -20.76
CA LEU A 88 -2.43 11.38 -20.20
C LEU A 88 -0.91 11.42 -20.26
N GLU A 89 -0.39 12.59 -20.59
CA GLU A 89 1.02 12.90 -20.42
C GLU A 89 1.23 13.42 -19.00
N ASP A 90 2.31 13.00 -18.35
CA ASP A 90 2.70 13.59 -17.08
C ASP A 90 2.99 15.09 -17.28
N PRO A 91 2.63 15.95 -16.30
CA PRO A 91 2.86 17.39 -16.38
C PRO A 91 4.34 17.78 -16.42
#